data_AF-U7UBX5-F1
#
_entry.id   AF-U7UBX5-F1
#
_cell.length_a   1.000
_cell.length_b   1.000
_cell.length_c   1.000
_cell.angle_alpha   90.00
_cell.angle_beta   90.00
_cell.angle_gamma   90.00
#
_symmetry.space_group_name_H-M   'P 1'
#
loop_
_entity.id
_entity.type
_entity.pdbx_description
1 polymer ?
#
loop_
_entity_poly.entity_id
_entity_poly.type
_entity_poly.pdbx_seq_one_letter_code
_entity_poly.pdbx_strand_id
1 'polypeptide(L)'
;MDTDLLKSMKSLRVSFLDGDSPVNLDMEFFLGDYLYFYIPYKKNICEMIEKCKNVLISFKDKDDKRILFQGSCQVMPEEFPLEIPKNSLIVKCEINKKL
;
A
#
# COMPACT_ATOMS: atom_id res chain seq x y z
N MET A 1 12.05 -5.01 8.35
CA MET A 1 11.00 -5.64 7.52
C MET A 1 11.52 -6.99 7.06
N ASP A 2 10.78 -8.08 7.26
CA ASP A 2 11.17 -9.42 6.76
C ASP A 2 10.88 -9.49 5.25
N THR A 3 11.84 -9.03 4.46
CA THR A 3 11.68 -8.86 3.01
C THR A 3 11.54 -10.19 2.29
N ASP A 4 12.10 -11.29 2.82
CA ASP A 4 12.09 -12.58 2.13
C ASP A 4 10.71 -13.24 2.18
N LEU A 5 10.01 -13.07 3.31
CA LEU A 5 8.60 -13.41 3.42
C LEU A 5 7.75 -12.60 2.43
N LEU A 6 7.94 -11.28 2.38
CA LEU A 6 7.13 -10.41 1.53
C LEU A 6 7.38 -10.59 0.03
N LYS A 7 8.61 -10.94 -0.38
CA LYS A 7 8.95 -11.30 -1.77
C LYS A 7 8.18 -12.52 -2.30
N SER A 8 7.71 -13.40 -1.40
CA SER A 8 6.94 -14.59 -1.79
C SER A 8 5.44 -14.33 -2.02
N MET A 9 4.97 -13.12 -1.71
CA MET A 9 3.56 -12.75 -1.75
C MET A 9 3.11 -12.42 -3.18
N LYS A 10 1.88 -12.79 -3.53
CA LYS A 10 1.29 -12.59 -4.87
C LYS A 10 0.59 -11.24 -5.02
N SER A 11 -0.10 -10.79 -3.99
CA SER A 11 -0.90 -9.57 -4.06
C SER A 11 -0.94 -8.84 -2.73
N LEU A 12 -1.22 -7.53 -2.82
CA LEU A 12 -1.38 -6.64 -1.70
C LEU A 12 -2.82 -6.12 -1.66
N ARG A 13 -3.39 -6.10 -0.46
CA ARG A 13 -4.57 -5.31 -0.13
C ARG A 13 -4.22 -4.25 0.89
N VAL A 14 -4.59 -3.00 0.64
CA VAL A 14 -4.47 -1.92 1.61
C VAL A 14 -5.87 -1.44 1.97
N SER A 15 -6.17 -1.41 3.26
CA SER A 15 -7.41 -0.88 3.81
C SER A 15 -7.14 0.44 4.51
N PHE A 16 -7.68 1.52 3.97
CA PHE A 16 -7.65 2.85 4.57
C PHE A 16 -8.85 2.96 5.51
N LEU A 17 -8.56 3.15 6.79
CA LEU A 17 -9.57 3.28 7.84
C LEU A 17 -9.91 4.77 7.98
N ASP A 18 -10.86 5.25 7.17
CA ASP A 18 -11.40 6.61 7.24
C ASP A 18 -12.89 6.55 7.63
N GLY A 19 -13.17 6.75 8.92
CA GLY A 19 -14.54 6.67 9.46
C GLY A 19 -15.13 5.24 9.50
N ASP A 20 -16.44 5.14 9.33
CA ASP A 20 -17.20 3.89 9.52
C ASP A 20 -17.08 2.88 8.37
N SER A 21 -16.52 3.28 7.23
CA SER A 21 -16.45 2.44 6.02
C SER A 21 -15.02 2.39 5.47
N PRO A 22 -14.29 1.27 5.67
CA PRO A 22 -12.93 1.17 5.19
C PRO A 22 -12.87 1.09 3.67
N VAL A 23 -11.95 1.85 3.06
CA VAL A 23 -11.69 1.77 1.62
C VAL A 23 -10.62 0.72 1.38
N ASN A 24 -10.99 -0.35 0.68
CA ASN A 24 -10.10 -1.46 0.35
C ASN A 24 -9.62 -1.34 -1.09
N LEU A 25 -8.31 -1.33 -1.28
CA LEU A 25 -7.68 -1.41 -2.60
C LEU A 25 -6.95 -2.74 -2.71
N ASP A 26 -7.10 -3.46 -3.82
CA ASP A 26 -6.31 -4.63 -4.19
C ASP A 26 -5.39 -4.22 -5.35
N MET A 27 -4.08 -4.46 -5.22
CA MET A 27 -3.10 -4.02 -6.20
C MET A 27 -1.83 -4.89 -6.21
N GLU A 28 -1.04 -4.73 -7.27
CA GLU A 28 0.35 -5.15 -7.29
C GLU A 28 1.22 -4.19 -6.48
N PHE A 29 2.34 -4.70 -5.97
CA PHE A 29 3.25 -3.95 -5.13
C PHE A 29 4.70 -4.27 -5.50
N PHE A 30 5.60 -3.40 -5.08
CA PHE A 30 7.04 -3.63 -5.17
C PHE A 30 7.71 -3.28 -3.85
N LEU A 31 8.79 -3.98 -3.55
CA LEU A 31 9.54 -3.84 -2.31
C LEU A 31 10.88 -3.20 -2.60
N GLY A 32 11.14 -2.06 -1.95
CA GLY A 32 12.47 -1.47 -1.82
C GLY A 32 12.81 -1.34 -0.34
N ASP A 33 13.32 -0.18 0.07
CA ASP A 33 13.45 0.17 1.50
C ASP A 33 12.08 0.26 2.20
N TYR A 34 11.02 0.47 1.42
CA TYR A 34 9.63 0.54 1.85
C TYR A 34 8.74 -0.33 0.95
N LEU A 35 7.47 -0.48 1.35
CA LEU A 35 6.43 -1.01 0.49
C LEU A 35 5.96 0.09 -0.44
N TYR A 36 5.88 -0.19 -1.73
CA TYR A 36 5.36 0.75 -2.71
C TYR A 36 4.32 0.10 -3.61
N PHE A 37 3.41 0.90 -4.11
CA PHE A 37 2.43 0.47 -5.10
C PHE A 37 1.87 1.66 -5.88
N TYR A 38 1.24 1.35 -7.01
CA TYR A 38 0.56 2.34 -7.85
C TYR A 38 -0.94 2.31 -7.58
N ILE A 39 -1.55 3.50 -7.58
CA ILE A 39 -3.00 3.67 -7.56
C ILE A 39 -3.43 4.60 -8.71
N PRO A 40 -4.65 4.45 -9.24
CA PRO A 40 -5.19 5.42 -10.19
C PRO A 40 -5.28 6.82 -9.56
N TYR A 41 -4.86 7.85 -10.30
CA TYR A 41 -5.01 9.24 -9.87
C TYR A 41 -6.50 9.59 -9.76
N LYS A 42 -6.96 9.76 -8.52
CA LYS A 42 -8.27 10.31 -8.20
C LYS A 42 -8.10 11.26 -7.02
N LYS A 43 -8.54 12.52 -7.18
CA LYS A 43 -8.39 13.58 -6.18
C LYS A 43 -8.83 13.13 -4.77
N ASN A 44 -9.97 12.46 -4.68
CA ASN A 44 -10.53 11.97 -3.42
C ASN A 44 -9.66 10.90 -2.73
N ILE A 45 -8.93 10.08 -3.48
CA ILE A 45 -8.07 9.03 -2.91
C ILE A 45 -6.80 9.65 -2.32
N CYS A 46 -6.26 10.70 -2.94
CA CYS A 46 -5.08 11.40 -2.43
C CYS A 46 -5.35 12.01 -1.06
N GLU A 47 -6.43 12.80 -0.97
CA GLU A 47 -6.84 13.44 0.28
C GLU A 47 -7.14 12.41 1.39
N MET A 48 -7.71 11.27 1.03
CA MET A 48 -7.96 10.16 1.96
C MET A 48 -6.64 9.55 2.48
N ILE A 49 -5.68 9.27 1.59
CA ILE A 49 -4.37 8.72 1.99
C ILE A 49 -3.64 9.67 2.94
N GLU A 50 -3.65 10.98 2.64
CA GLU A 50 -3.01 12.00 3.46
C GLU A 50 -3.65 12.14 4.85
N LYS A 51 -4.98 11.93 4.96
CA LYS A 51 -5.71 11.98 6.24
C LYS A 51 -5.58 10.69 7.05
N CYS A 52 -5.45 9.55 6.38
CA CYS A 52 -5.48 8.24 7.01
C CYS A 52 -4.13 7.90 7.65
N LYS A 53 -4.03 8.09 8.97
CA LYS A 53 -2.79 7.81 9.73
C LYS A 53 -2.52 6.32 9.96
N ASN A 54 -3.56 5.49 9.88
CA ASN A 54 -3.47 4.06 10.15
C ASN A 54 -4.09 3.26 9.01
N VAL A 55 -3.26 2.47 8.34
CA VAL A 55 -3.71 1.54 7.30
C VAL A 55 -3.51 0.10 7.74
N LEU A 56 -4.41 -0.78 7.30
CA LEU A 56 -4.20 -2.22 7.36
C LEU A 56 -3.63 -2.69 6.04
N ILE A 57 -2.54 -3.43 6.10
CA ILE A 57 -1.79 -3.94 4.96
C ILE A 57 -1.89 -5.47 5.02
N SER A 58 -2.56 -6.06 4.04
CA SER A 58 -2.77 -7.51 3.95
C SER A 58 -2.04 -8.05 2.72
N PHE A 59 -1.04 -8.90 2.94
CA PHE A 59 -0.40 -9.64 1.87
C PHE A 59 -1.04 -11.01 1.73
N LYS A 60 -1.21 -11.46 0.49
CA LYS A 60 -1.73 -12.79 0.17
C LYS A 60 -0.62 -13.62 -0.47
N ASP A 61 -0.36 -14.81 0.06
CA ASP A 61 0.63 -15.74 -0.49
C ASP A 61 0.05 -16.63 -1.60
N LYS A 62 0.84 -17.60 -2.07
CA LYS A 62 0.44 -18.52 -3.15
C LYS A 62 -0.63 -19.53 -2.74
N ASP A 63 -0.75 -19.80 -1.43
CA ASP A 63 -1.65 -20.76 -0.80
C ASP A 63 -2.90 -20.06 -0.21
N ASP A 64 -3.17 -18.83 -0.65
CA ASP A 64 -4.25 -17.97 -0.19
C ASP A 64 -4.20 -17.58 1.30
N LYS A 65 -3.08 -17.81 1.99
CA LYS A 65 -2.89 -17.35 3.37
C LYS A 65 -2.60 -15.85 3.37
N ARG A 66 -3.12 -15.18 4.40
CA ARG A 66 -2.97 -13.74 4.57
C ARG A 66 -2.08 -13.42 5.76
N ILE A 67 -1.22 -12.44 5.57
CA ILE A 67 -0.44 -11.83 6.65
C ILE A 67 -0.86 -10.38 6.77
N LEU A 68 -1.18 -9.98 8.00
CA LEU A 68 -1.72 -8.67 8.32
C LEU A 68 -0.67 -7.82 9.03
N PHE A 69 -0.64 -6.56 8.63
CA PHE A 69 0.21 -5.54 9.22
C PHE A 69 -0.57 -4.24 9.41
N GLN A 70 -0.12 -3.44 10.37
CA GLN A 70 -0.48 -2.03 10.49
C GLN A 70 0.67 -1.19 9.95
N GLY A 71 0.32 -0.12 9.25
CA GLY A 71 1.28 0.80 8.67
C GLY A 71 0.73 2.20 8.51
N SER A 72 1.51 3.03 7.83
CA SER A 72 1.12 4.35 7.35
C SER A 72 1.49 4.48 5.88
N CYS A 73 0.78 5.33 5.13
CA CYS A 73 1.02 5.53 3.71
C CYS A 73 1.12 7.02 3.38
N GLN A 74 1.89 7.33 2.35
CA GLN A 74 2.09 8.67 1.83
C GLN A 74 2.12 8.63 0.31
N VAL A 75 1.43 9.58 -0.33
CA VAL A 75 1.57 9.81 -1.77
C VAL A 75 2.92 10.46 -2.02
N MET A 76 3.71 9.86 -2.90
CA MET A 76 5.03 10.38 -3.28
C MET A 76 4.88 11.43 -4.39
N PRO A 77 5.76 12.45 -4.41
CA PRO A 77 5.79 13.43 -5.50
C PRO A 77 6.15 12.78 -6.84
N GLU A 78 5.74 13.42 -7.95
CA GLU A 78 5.97 12.93 -9.33
C GLU A 78 7.46 12.79 -9.70
N GLU A 79 8.37 13.43 -8.95
CA GLU A 79 9.82 13.38 -9.17
C GLU A 79 10.49 12.06 -8.69
N PHE A 80 9.71 11.04 -8.32
CA PHE A 80 10.26 9.75 -7.91
C PHE A 80 10.94 9.05 -9.11
N PRO A 81 12.14 8.46 -8.95
CA PRO A 81 12.98 7.99 -10.07
C PRO A 81 12.45 6.75 -10.81
N LEU A 82 11.20 6.33 -10.57
CA LEU A 82 10.55 5.20 -11.22
C LEU A 82 9.63 5.69 -12.33
N GLU A 83 9.55 4.93 -13.43
CA GLU A 83 8.54 5.19 -14.46
C GLU A 83 7.13 4.99 -13.87
N ILE A 84 6.45 6.09 -13.58
CA ILE A 84 5.08 6.07 -13.07
C ILE A 84 4.13 5.87 -14.26
N PRO A 85 3.23 4.86 -14.24
CA PRO A 85 2.23 4.71 -15.28
C PRO A 85 1.37 5.97 -15.41
N LYS A 86 0.99 6.35 -16.65
CA LYS A 86 0.12 7.51 -16.90
C LYS A 86 -1.14 7.44 -16.03
N ASN A 87 -1.56 8.58 -15.48
CA ASN A 87 -2.71 8.71 -14.58
C ASN A 87 -2.63 7.84 -13.32
N SER A 88 -1.42 7.58 -12.82
CA SER A 88 -1.21 6.85 -11.58
C SER A 88 -0.40 7.68 -10.59
N LEU A 89 -0.57 7.38 -9.30
CA LEU A 89 0.26 7.87 -8.23
C LEU A 89 1.05 6.73 -7.64
N ILE A 90 2.29 7.01 -7.25
CA ILE A 90 3.07 6.12 -6.42
C ILE A 90 2.80 6.41 -4.95
N VAL A 91 2.45 5.38 -4.21
CA VAL A 91 2.24 5.42 -2.77
C VAL A 91 3.37 4.67 -2.10
N LYS A 92 4.00 5.30 -1.12
CA LYS A 92 4.96 4.70 -0.21
C LYS A 92 4.21 4.32 1.07
N CYS A 93 4.39 3.10 1.56
CA CYS A 93 3.88 2.69 2.86
C CYS A 93 4.98 2.13 3.74
N GLU A 94 4.93 2.53 5.01
CA GLU A 94 5.79 2.04 6.06
C GLU A 94 5.03 1.01 6.89
N ILE A 95 5.62 -0.19 7.03
CA ILE A 95 5.07 -1.26 7.85
C ILE A 95 5.56 -1.06 9.29
N ASN A 96 4.63 -0.74 10.18
CA ASN A 96 4.94 -0.40 11.57
C ASN A 96 4.90 -1.64 12.47
N LYS A 97 3.89 -2.50 12.29
CA LYS A 97 3.64 -3.64 13.19
C LYS A 97 2.97 -4.80 12.46
N LYS A 98 3.41 -6.03 12.74
CA LYS A 98 2.70 -7.26 12.34
C LYS A 98 1.57 -7.57 13.33
N LEU A 99 0.40 -7.95 12.82
CA LEU A 99 -0.77 -8.36 13.62
C LEU A 99 -0.84 -9.88 13.81
#